data_AF-A0A955RQD3-F1
#
_entry.id   AF-A0A955RQD3-F1
#
_cell.length_a   1.000
_cell.length_b   1.000
_cell.length_c   1.000
_cell.angle_alpha   90.00
_cell.angle_beta   90.00
_cell.angle_gamma   90.00
#
_symmetry.space_group_name_H-M   'P 1'
#
loop_
_entity.id
_entity.type
_entity.pdbx_description
1 polymer ?
#
loop_
_entity_poly.entity_id
_entity_poly.type
_entity_poly.pdbx_seq_one_letter_code
_entity_poly.pdbx_strand_id
1 'polypeptide(L)'
;MTVLIFGTDQIFLGEFTFEDGALRQSILSTKGEEILGPYVSRWMTRGIPMTRGFVADKKSHSEISYQEFIQPRDHEAIMAAYRWWQDHQMFALDLADNLLSYWQRLLRLPFEPQERLAILLAVRATYRESLAEWEECFAEVERAHAIELEAYEKAKTKATKKAAQAIAHGLKK
;
A
#
# COMPACT_ATOMS: atom_id res chain seq x y z
N MET A 1 8.49 4.80 -11.55
CA MET A 1 7.02 4.73 -11.43
C MET A 1 6.67 3.96 -10.18
N THR A 2 5.75 4.48 -9.37
CA THR A 2 5.28 3.83 -8.15
C THR A 2 3.89 3.26 -8.39
N VAL A 3 3.67 2.01 -7.99
CA VAL A 3 2.38 1.32 -8.05
C VAL A 3 1.94 0.98 -6.65
N LEU A 4 0.75 1.44 -6.27
CA LEU A 4 0.11 1.08 -5.00
C LEU A 4 -0.82 -0.11 -5.23
N ILE A 5 -0.75 -1.10 -4.35
CA ILE A 5 -1.54 -2.32 -4.42
C ILE A 5 -2.55 -2.35 -3.28
N PHE A 6 -3.81 -2.60 -3.63
CA PHE A 6 -4.93 -2.72 -2.71
C PHE A 6 -5.60 -4.10 -2.86
N GLY A 7 -6.06 -4.64 -1.74
CA GLY A 7 -6.86 -5.86 -1.71
C GLY A 7 -8.28 -5.65 -2.20
N THR A 8 -9.06 -6.73 -2.27
CA THR A 8 -10.48 -6.71 -2.66
C THR A 8 -11.36 -5.88 -1.72
N ASP A 9 -10.94 -5.74 -0.47
CA ASP A 9 -11.56 -4.93 0.58
C ASP A 9 -11.03 -3.48 0.64
N GLN A 10 -10.28 -3.07 -0.40
CA GLN A 10 -9.65 -1.76 -0.51
C GLN A 10 -8.59 -1.48 0.57
N ILE A 11 -8.13 -2.51 1.27
CA ILE A 11 -7.01 -2.36 2.22
C ILE A 11 -5.71 -2.20 1.45
N PHE A 12 -4.91 -1.23 1.85
CA PHE A 12 -3.57 -1.02 1.31
C PHE A 12 -2.64 -2.20 1.65
N LEU A 13 -2.13 -2.88 0.63
CA LEU A 13 -1.24 -4.02 0.75
C LEU A 13 0.22 -3.62 0.57
N GLY A 14 0.54 -2.67 -0.30
CA GLY A 14 1.91 -2.24 -0.44
C GLY A 14 2.18 -1.31 -1.60
N GLU A 15 3.41 -0.83 -1.64
CA GLU A 15 3.97 0.08 -2.61
C GLU A 15 5.10 -0.64 -3.37
N PHE A 16 5.07 -0.56 -4.69
CA PHE A 16 6.07 -1.16 -5.57
C PHE A 16 6.66 -0.09 -6.48
N THR A 17 7.97 0.08 -6.41
CA THR A 17 8.71 1.06 -7.21
C THR A 17 9.41 0.35 -8.36
N PHE A 18 9.07 0.75 -9.58
CA PHE A 18 9.69 0.28 -10.81
C PHE A 18 10.51 1.38 -11.47
N GLU A 19 11.67 1.00 -12.01
CA GLU A 19 12.57 1.85 -12.79
C GLU A 19 12.95 1.11 -14.06
N ASP A 20 12.77 1.73 -15.23
CA ASP A 20 12.93 1.10 -16.55
C ASP A 20 12.17 -0.24 -16.69
N GLY A 21 11.03 -0.35 -15.99
CA GLY A 21 10.19 -1.55 -15.95
C GLY A 21 10.65 -2.65 -14.97
N ALA A 22 11.86 -2.52 -14.41
CA ALA A 22 12.39 -3.42 -13.39
C ALA A 22 11.92 -3.03 -11.98
N LEU A 23 11.59 -4.01 -11.15
CA LEU A 23 11.26 -3.83 -9.74
C LEU A 23 12.52 -3.46 -8.95
N ARG A 24 12.52 -2.25 -8.38
CA ARG A 24 13.60 -1.75 -7.53
C ARG A 24 13.33 -1.93 -6.05
N GLN A 25 12.08 -1.70 -5.65
CA GLN A 25 11.71 -1.70 -4.25
C GLN A 25 10.26 -2.17 -4.11
N SER A 26 10.00 -2.91 -3.04
CA SER A 26 8.65 -3.22 -2.57
C SER A 26 8.58 -2.94 -1.08
N ILE A 27 7.58 -2.18 -0.64
CA ILE A 27 7.28 -1.92 0.76
C ILE A 27 5.88 -2.43 1.02
N LEU A 28 5.73 -3.44 1.87
CA LEU A 28 4.44 -4.03 2.18
C LEU A 28 3.91 -3.47 3.51
N SER A 29 2.60 -3.30 3.61
CA SER A 29 1.94 -3.08 4.90
C SER A 29 1.97 -4.37 5.73
N THR A 30 1.62 -4.33 7.01
CA THR A 30 1.49 -5.56 7.82
C THR A 30 0.55 -6.57 7.15
N LYS A 31 -0.58 -6.09 6.61
CA LYS A 31 -1.52 -6.95 5.89
C LYS A 31 -0.96 -7.41 4.54
N GLY A 32 -0.19 -6.55 3.89
CA GLY A 32 0.59 -6.89 2.70
C GLY A 32 1.59 -8.00 2.92
N GLU A 33 2.35 -7.97 4.02
CA GLU A 33 3.31 -9.03 4.33
C GLU A 33 2.61 -10.38 4.52
N GLU A 34 1.44 -10.40 5.16
CA GLU A 34 0.63 -11.62 5.31
C GLU A 34 0.16 -12.18 3.96
N ILE A 35 -0.29 -11.32 3.05
CA ILE A 35 -0.93 -11.73 1.78
C ILE A 35 0.10 -11.88 0.65
N LEU A 36 0.91 -10.84 0.42
CA LEU A 36 1.86 -10.71 -0.68
C LEU A 36 3.26 -11.20 -0.32
N GLY A 37 3.68 -11.13 0.94
CA GLY A 37 5.06 -11.44 1.36
C GLY A 37 5.60 -12.78 0.83
N PRO A 38 4.85 -13.90 0.94
CA PRO A 38 5.27 -15.20 0.40
C PRO A 38 5.40 -15.23 -1.13
N TYR A 39 4.67 -14.38 -1.85
CA TYR A 39 4.74 -14.29 -3.32
C TYR A 39 5.89 -13.39 -3.75
N VAL A 40 6.05 -12.22 -3.13
CA VAL A 40 7.18 -11.31 -3.40
C VAL A 40 8.51 -12.01 -3.13
N SER A 41 8.62 -12.76 -2.02
CA SER A 41 9.80 -13.57 -1.72
C SER A 41 10.08 -14.64 -2.80
N ARG A 42 9.02 -15.25 -3.34
CA ARG A 42 9.13 -16.19 -4.46
C ARG A 42 9.53 -15.51 -5.76
N TRP A 43 9.05 -14.29 -6.03
CA TRP A 43 9.47 -13.51 -7.19
C TRP A 43 10.97 -13.23 -7.18
N MET A 44 11.53 -12.91 -6.02
CA MET A 44 12.97 -12.66 -5.88
C MET A 44 13.84 -13.88 -6.16
N THR A 45 13.30 -15.10 -6.04
CA THR A 45 14.05 -16.35 -6.20
C THR A 45 13.76 -17.07 -7.52
N ARG A 46 12.52 -16.98 -8.02
CA ARG A 46 12.06 -17.73 -9.20
C ARG A 46 11.68 -16.82 -10.36
N GLY A 47 11.35 -15.57 -10.10
CA GLY A 47 10.71 -14.67 -11.06
C GLY A 47 9.20 -14.57 -10.86
N ILE A 48 8.61 -13.56 -11.48
CA ILE A 48 7.18 -13.27 -11.50
C ILE A 48 6.55 -14.16 -12.57
N PRO A 49 5.60 -15.04 -12.21
CA PRO A 49 4.98 -15.93 -13.19
C PRO A 49 4.10 -15.13 -14.14
N MET A 50 4.25 -15.39 -15.43
CA MET A 50 3.49 -14.75 -16.49
C MET A 50 3.00 -15.82 -17.49
N THR A 51 1.68 -15.95 -17.61
CA THR A 51 1.07 -16.84 -18.59
C THR A 51 1.21 -16.25 -19.99
N ARG A 52 1.87 -16.98 -20.90
CA ARG A 52 2.11 -16.55 -22.30
C ARG A 52 1.12 -17.16 -23.29
N GLY A 53 0.50 -18.29 -22.95
CA GLY A 53 -0.52 -18.91 -23.81
C GLY A 53 -1.03 -20.23 -23.29
N PHE A 54 -2.04 -20.75 -23.97
CA PHE A 54 -2.61 -22.07 -23.74
C PHE A 54 -2.26 -22.97 -24.91
N VAL A 55 -1.70 -24.15 -24.62
CA VAL A 55 -1.48 -25.19 -25.60
C VAL A 55 -2.63 -26.18 -25.47
N ALA A 56 -3.49 -26.25 -26.49
CA ALA A 56 -4.54 -27.25 -26.56
C ALA A 56 -3.89 -28.62 -26.80
N ASP A 57 -4.03 -29.53 -25.84
CA ASP A 57 -3.64 -30.92 -26.06
C ASP A 57 -4.74 -31.61 -26.89
N LYS A 58 -4.41 -31.87 -28.16
CA LYS A 58 -5.30 -32.54 -29.12
C LYS A 58 -5.76 -33.93 -28.66
N LYS A 59 -5.11 -34.55 -27.66
CA LYS A 59 -5.46 -35.88 -27.16
C LYS A 59 -6.34 -35.87 -25.91
N SER A 60 -6.29 -34.83 -25.08
CA SER A 60 -6.95 -34.83 -23.76
C SER A 60 -8.09 -33.82 -23.62
N HIS A 61 -8.37 -33.00 -24.66
CA HIS A 61 -9.29 -31.86 -24.56
C HIS A 61 -8.95 -30.90 -23.39
N SER A 62 -7.72 -30.97 -22.86
CA SER A 62 -7.26 -30.09 -21.80
C SER A 62 -6.37 -29.00 -22.37
N GLU A 63 -6.49 -27.80 -21.80
CA GLU A 63 -5.63 -26.66 -22.11
C GLU A 63 -4.50 -26.61 -21.09
N ILE A 64 -3.26 -26.68 -21.56
CA ILE A 64 -2.07 -26.55 -20.71
C ILE A 64 -1.59 -25.09 -20.80
N SER A 65 -1.59 -24.37 -19.69
CA SER A 65 -1.03 -23.02 -19.63
C SER A 65 0.50 -23.07 -19.64
N TYR A 66 1.14 -22.40 -20.59
CA TYR A 66 2.58 -22.16 -20.58
C TYR A 66 2.90 -20.92 -19.74
N GLN A 67 3.64 -21.12 -18.66
CA GLN A 67 4.11 -20.06 -17.77
C GLN A 67 5.60 -19.82 -17.96
N GLU A 68 5.95 -18.55 -18.13
CA GLU A 68 7.31 -18.05 -18.06
C GLU A 68 7.52 -17.31 -16.73
N PHE A 69 8.75 -17.28 -16.22
CA PHE A 69 9.09 -16.53 -15.01
C PHE A 69 10.01 -15.35 -15.35
N ILE A 70 9.46 -14.14 -15.25
CA ILE A 70 10.17 -12.90 -15.54
C ILE A 70 10.97 -12.47 -14.31
N GLN A 71 12.27 -12.17 -14.43
CA GLN A 71 13.03 -11.78 -13.25
C GLN A 71 12.63 -10.37 -12.81
N PRO A 72 12.56 -10.07 -11.50
CA PRO A 72 12.17 -8.73 -11.03
C PRO A 72 13.07 -7.61 -11.57
N ARG A 73 14.33 -7.92 -11.90
CA ARG A 73 15.30 -6.96 -12.47
C ARG A 73 15.12 -6.70 -13.97
N ASP A 74 14.27 -7.47 -14.65
CA ASP A 74 14.06 -7.34 -16.10
C ASP A 74 13.05 -6.23 -16.39
N HIS A 75 13.17 -5.58 -17.54
CA HIS A 75 12.27 -4.49 -17.96
C HIS A 75 10.80 -4.95 -18.12
N GLU A 76 10.56 -6.24 -18.33
CA GLU A 76 9.20 -6.81 -18.42
C GLU A 76 8.56 -7.05 -17.04
N ALA A 77 9.30 -6.90 -15.93
CA ALA A 77 8.84 -7.25 -14.59
C ALA A 77 7.55 -6.51 -14.20
N ILE A 78 7.43 -5.24 -14.59
CA ILE A 78 6.22 -4.46 -14.33
C ILE A 78 4.97 -5.05 -15.01
N MET A 79 5.08 -5.49 -16.26
CA MET A 79 3.95 -6.11 -16.97
C MET A 79 3.56 -7.44 -16.35
N ALA A 80 4.56 -8.24 -15.96
CA ALA A 80 4.33 -9.50 -15.26
C ALA A 80 3.65 -9.28 -13.91
N ALA A 81 4.07 -8.27 -13.15
CA ALA A 81 3.47 -7.89 -11.87
C ALA A 81 2.00 -7.47 -12.05
N TYR A 82 1.71 -6.62 -13.05
CA TYR A 82 0.35 -6.19 -13.37
C TYR A 82 -0.59 -7.35 -13.68
N ARG A 83 -0.15 -8.28 -14.53
CA ARG A 83 -0.92 -9.50 -14.82
C ARG A 83 -1.13 -10.34 -13.56
N TRP A 84 -0.09 -10.50 -12.76
CA TRP A 84 -0.19 -11.27 -11.53
C TRP A 84 -1.19 -10.65 -10.55
N TRP A 85 -1.15 -9.34 -10.32
CA TRP A 85 -2.11 -8.65 -9.45
C TRP A 85 -3.54 -8.79 -9.96
N GLN A 86 -3.74 -8.69 -11.28
CA GLN A 86 -5.04 -8.91 -11.91
C GLN A 86 -5.56 -10.35 -11.68
N ASP A 87 -4.72 -11.35 -11.90
CA ASP A 87 -5.06 -12.77 -11.67
C ASP A 87 -5.41 -13.06 -10.21
N HIS A 88 -4.89 -12.26 -9.28
CA HIS A 88 -5.14 -12.35 -7.85
C HIS A 88 -6.20 -11.35 -7.35
N GLN A 89 -6.97 -10.74 -8.27
CA GLN A 89 -8.06 -9.81 -7.97
C GLN A 89 -7.65 -8.59 -7.12
N MET A 90 -6.40 -8.15 -7.29
CA MET A 90 -5.88 -6.97 -6.60
C MET A 90 -6.06 -5.73 -7.46
N PHE A 91 -6.27 -4.60 -6.80
CA PHE A 91 -6.37 -3.31 -7.45
C PHE A 91 -5.01 -2.63 -7.45
N ALA A 92 -4.43 -2.46 -8.63
CA ALA A 92 -3.16 -1.76 -8.83
C ALA A 92 -3.41 -0.33 -9.32
N LEU A 93 -2.83 0.64 -8.62
CA LEU A 93 -2.95 2.06 -8.90
C LEU A 93 -1.58 2.64 -9.23
N ASP A 94 -1.37 3.02 -10.50
CA ASP A 94 -0.24 3.85 -10.89
C ASP A 94 -0.33 5.22 -10.21
N LEU A 95 0.69 5.53 -9.43
CA LEU A 95 0.82 6.80 -8.74
C LEU A 95 1.85 7.68 -9.47
N ALA A 96 1.37 8.80 -10.00
CA ALA A 96 2.23 9.83 -10.56
C ALA A 96 3.01 10.55 -9.45
N ASP A 97 4.23 11.01 -9.74
CA ASP A 97 5.13 11.60 -8.74
C ASP A 97 4.53 12.82 -8.02
N ASN A 98 3.72 13.61 -8.73
CA ASN A 98 3.02 14.77 -8.16
C ASN A 98 1.92 14.38 -7.16
N LEU A 99 1.50 13.12 -7.13
CA LEU A 99 0.52 12.59 -6.19
C LEU A 99 1.15 11.90 -4.98
N LEU A 100 2.47 11.67 -5.01
CA LEU A 100 3.19 10.98 -3.94
C LEU A 100 3.11 11.73 -2.60
N SER A 101 3.16 13.06 -2.64
CA SER A 101 3.02 13.90 -1.45
C SER A 101 1.66 13.72 -0.76
N TYR A 102 0.57 13.68 -1.53
CA TYR A 102 -0.78 13.45 -1.00
C TYR A 102 -0.91 12.05 -0.38
N TRP A 103 -0.36 11.04 -1.04
CA TRP A 103 -0.34 9.69 -0.49
C TRP A 103 0.39 9.61 0.85
N GLN A 104 1.57 10.23 0.96
CA GLN A 104 2.34 10.28 2.21
C GLN A 104 1.59 11.02 3.32
N ARG A 105 0.79 12.04 3.00
CA ARG A 105 -0.09 12.73 3.97
C ARG A 105 -1.23 11.82 4.43
N LEU A 106 -1.90 11.13 3.51
CA LEU A 106 -2.98 10.19 3.82
C LEU A 106 -2.54 9.06 4.75
N LEU A 107 -1.30 8.59 4.63
CA LEU A 107 -0.73 7.56 5.51
C LEU A 107 -0.52 8.03 6.96
N ARG A 108 -0.36 9.34 7.19
CA ARG A 108 -0.15 9.93 8.52
C ARG A 108 -1.46 10.35 9.19
N LEU A 109 -2.50 10.56 8.40
CA LEU A 109 -3.81 10.98 8.88
C LEU A 109 -4.67 9.77 9.29
N PRO A 110 -5.57 9.96 10.27
CA PRO A 110 -6.39 8.88 10.84
C PRO A 110 -7.58 8.52 9.95
N PHE A 111 -7.38 8.43 8.64
CA PHE A 111 -8.38 7.95 7.70
C PHE A 111 -8.49 6.43 7.73
N GLU A 112 -9.69 5.92 7.53
CA GLU A 112 -9.91 4.49 7.30
C GLU A 112 -9.31 4.07 5.95
N PRO A 113 -8.91 2.79 5.77
CA PRO A 113 -8.30 2.33 4.52
C PRO A 113 -9.10 2.68 3.24
N GLN A 114 -10.42 2.50 3.30
CA GLN A 114 -11.34 2.81 2.20
C GLN A 114 -11.37 4.31 1.87
N GLU A 115 -11.33 5.17 2.90
CA GLU A 115 -11.30 6.62 2.75
C GLU A 115 -10.00 7.06 2.08
N ARG A 116 -8.85 6.48 2.49
CA ARG A 116 -7.56 6.79 1.87
C ARG A 116 -7.57 6.50 0.37
N LEU A 117 -8.08 5.33 -0.03
CA LEU A 117 -8.18 4.99 -1.45
C LEU A 117 -9.13 5.94 -2.19
N ALA A 118 -10.31 6.20 -1.63
CA ALA A 118 -11.30 7.08 -2.22
C ALA A 118 -10.76 8.51 -2.42
N ILE A 119 -10.10 9.08 -1.40
CA ILE A 119 -9.48 10.41 -1.48
C ILE A 119 -8.37 10.40 -2.53
N LEU A 120 -7.51 9.39 -2.55
CA LEU A 120 -6.43 9.32 -3.53
C LEU A 120 -6.95 9.27 -4.97
N LEU A 121 -8.01 8.50 -5.21
CA LEU A 121 -8.68 8.45 -6.51
C LEU A 121 -9.32 9.79 -6.86
N ALA A 122 -9.92 10.48 -5.89
CA ALA A 122 -10.50 11.81 -6.09
C ALA A 122 -9.44 12.85 -6.44
N VAL A 123 -8.31 12.89 -5.71
CA VAL A 123 -7.17 13.78 -6.00
C VAL A 123 -6.61 13.49 -7.40
N ARG A 124 -6.46 12.22 -7.77
CA ARG A 124 -6.00 11.82 -9.11
C ARG A 124 -6.94 12.30 -10.22
N ALA A 125 -8.25 12.27 -9.98
CA ALA A 125 -9.26 12.71 -10.94
C ALA A 125 -9.44 14.24 -10.97
N THR A 126 -8.86 14.97 -10.01
CA THR A 126 -9.00 16.42 -9.89
C THR A 126 -8.11 17.12 -10.92
N TYR A 127 -8.67 18.13 -11.60
CA TYR A 127 -7.90 18.99 -12.50
C TYR A 127 -6.81 19.74 -11.72
N ARG A 128 -5.64 19.94 -12.34
CA ARG A 128 -4.47 20.50 -11.68
C ARG A 128 -4.73 21.83 -10.97
N GLU A 129 -5.60 22.66 -11.53
CA GLU A 129 -5.96 23.99 -11.00
C GLU A 129 -6.75 23.91 -9.69
N SER A 130 -7.45 22.80 -9.44
CA SER A 130 -8.24 22.56 -8.23
C SER A 130 -7.47 21.77 -7.16
N LEU A 131 -6.19 21.45 -7.38
CA LEU A 131 -5.36 20.78 -6.36
C LEU A 131 -5.06 21.69 -5.16
N ALA A 132 -5.13 23.01 -5.32
CA ALA A 132 -4.98 23.96 -4.21
C ALA A 132 -6.08 23.80 -3.15
N GLU A 133 -7.30 23.46 -3.55
CA GLU A 133 -8.40 23.22 -2.61
C GLU A 133 -8.13 21.96 -1.76
N TRP A 134 -7.55 20.92 -2.37
CA TRP A 134 -7.08 19.75 -1.62
C TRP A 134 -6.00 20.12 -0.62
N GLU A 135 -5.04 20.97 -0.99
CA GLU A 135 -4.00 21.42 -0.05
C GLU A 135 -4.60 22.08 1.21
N GLU A 136 -5.60 22.94 1.02
CA GLU A 136 -6.33 23.58 2.13
C GLU A 136 -7.07 22.55 2.99
N CYS A 137 -7.82 21.64 2.37
CA CYS A 137 -8.54 20.58 3.08
C CYS A 137 -7.58 19.70 3.91
N PHE A 138 -6.47 19.25 3.33
CA PHE A 138 -5.50 18.44 4.07
C PHE A 138 -4.86 19.25 5.21
N ALA A 139 -4.54 20.53 5.01
CA ALA A 139 -3.98 21.38 6.06
C ALA A 139 -4.96 21.61 7.22
N GLU A 140 -6.26 21.67 6.95
CA GLU A 140 -7.29 21.70 7.99
C GLU A 140 -7.35 20.40 8.78
N VAL A 141 -7.38 19.25 8.11
CA VAL A 141 -7.40 17.94 8.76
C VAL A 141 -6.14 17.71 9.59
N GLU A 142 -4.96 18.09 9.07
CA GLU A 142 -3.68 17.99 9.79
C GLU A 142 -3.68 18.85 11.06
N ARG A 143 -4.20 20.08 10.99
CA ARG A 143 -4.33 20.97 12.17
C ARG A 143 -5.27 20.38 13.21
N ALA A 144 -6.44 19.88 12.79
CA ALA A 144 -7.41 19.26 13.69
C ALA A 144 -6.80 18.04 14.39
N HIS A 145 -6.15 17.16 13.61
CA HIS A 145 -5.52 15.96 14.14
C HIS A 145 -4.38 16.26 15.13
N ALA A 146 -3.56 17.29 14.87
CA ALA A 146 -2.49 17.70 15.77
C ALA A 146 -3.02 18.17 17.14
N ILE A 147 -4.13 18.91 17.17
CA ILE A 147 -4.78 19.36 18.40
C ILE A 147 -5.30 18.17 19.22
N GLU A 148 -5.93 17.20 18.57
CA GLU A 148 -6.42 15.98 19.22
C GLU A 148 -5.27 15.13 19.79
N LEU A 149 -4.20 14.96 19.02
CA LEU A 149 -3.03 14.21 19.45
C LEU A 149 -2.35 14.86 20.68
N GLU A 150 -2.25 16.19 20.70
CA GLU A 150 -1.72 16.93 21.84
C GLU A 150 -2.59 16.72 23.10
N ALA A 151 -3.91 16.78 22.95
CA ALA A 151 -4.84 16.53 24.04
C ALA A 151 -4.70 15.09 24.58
N TYR A 152 -4.59 14.10 23.69
CA TYR A 152 -4.38 12.70 24.04
C TYR A 152 -3.06 12.48 24.80
N GLU A 153 -1.94 12.99 24.32
CA GLU A 153 -0.63 12.82 24.96
C GLU A 153 -0.55 13.50 26.33
N LYS A 154 -1.21 14.66 26.51
CA LYS A 154 -1.37 15.30 27.84
C LYS A 154 -2.15 14.40 28.80
N ALA A 155 -3.27 13.84 28.35
CA ALA A 155 -4.10 12.95 29.17
C ALA A 155 -3.34 11.67 29.55
N LYS A 156 -2.64 11.06 28.58
CA LYS A 156 -1.79 9.88 28.78
C LYS A 156 -0.71 10.17 29.81
N THR A 157 0.06 11.24 29.66
CA THR A 157 1.12 11.62 30.61
C THR A 157 0.59 11.79 32.03
N LYS A 158 -0.58 12.42 32.19
CA LYS A 158 -1.25 12.57 33.49
C LYS A 158 -1.64 11.20 34.09
N ALA A 159 -2.18 10.30 33.28
CA ALA A 159 -2.53 8.95 33.70
C ALA A 159 -1.30 8.14 34.12
N THR A 160 -0.22 8.15 33.32
CA THR A 160 1.04 7.45 33.63
C THR A 160 1.69 7.98 34.91
N LYS A 161 1.67 9.30 35.11
CA LYS A 161 2.18 9.92 36.34
C LYS A 161 1.38 9.47 37.57
N LYS A 162 0.05 9.42 37.46
CA LYS A 162 -0.83 8.95 38.55
C LYS A 162 -0.59 7.46 38.86
N ALA A 163 -0.43 6.63 37.82
CA ALA A 163 -0.12 5.20 37.98
C ALA A 163 1.24 4.99 38.68
N ALA A 164 2.29 5.70 38.24
CA ALA A 164 3.62 5.63 38.85
C ALA A 164 3.60 6.04 40.33
N GLN A 165 2.86 7.09 40.67
CA GLN A 165 2.67 7.53 42.07
C GLN A 165 1.96 6.46 42.92
N ALA A 166 0.92 5.83 42.37
CA ALA A 166 0.19 4.77 43.08
C ALA A 166 1.07 3.54 43.34
N ILE A 167 1.88 3.12 42.36
CA ILE A 167 2.85 2.01 42.52
C ILE A 167 3.88 2.35 43.60
N ALA A 168 4.47 3.54 43.55
CA ALA A 168 5.46 3.98 44.53
C ALA A 168 4.91 4.07 45.96
N HIS A 169 3.61 4.36 46.11
CA HIS A 169 2.95 4.38 47.42
C HIS A 169 2.57 2.97 47.90
N GLY A 170 2.19 2.07 46.99
CA GLY A 170 1.88 0.67 47.31
C GLY A 170 3.10 -0.13 47.77
N LEU A 171 4.28 0.13 47.19
CA LEU A 171 5.54 -0.52 47.57
C LEU A 171 6.15 -0.03 48.91
N LYS A 172 5.56 0.99 49.54
CA LYS A 172 6.00 1.54 50.83
C LYS A 172 5.19 1.01 52.03
N LYS A 173 4.21 0.15 51.80
CA LYS A 173 3.42 -0.53 52.84
C LYS A 173 3.85 -1.99 52.91
#